data_AF-A0A051U5E4-F1
#
_entry.id   AF-A0A051U5E4-F1
#
_cell.length_a   1.000
_cell.length_b   1.000
_cell.length_c   1.000
_cell.angle_alpha   90.00
_cell.angle_beta   90.00
_cell.angle_gamma   90.00
#
_symmetry.space_group_name_H-M   'P 1'
#
loop_
_entity.id
_entity.type
_entity.pdbx_description
1 polymer ?
#
loop_
_entity_poly.entity_id
_entity_poly.type
_entity_poly.pdbx_seq_one_letter_code
_entity_poly.pdbx_strand_id
1 'polypeptide(L)'
;MTLPERNRLDNLESASTWFGDRFGVALPPGLREQADAMSWAGFVATYGRNPGPLRLGHWQCADDARGAARLGPQPRDFRAVIAVGDRISSVSAAASGPIAALTAMLHQRGITVEILKFHQMRSAAGSATFIRGDAASAPSGRWAGRTIRRSRRCAP
;
A
#
# COMPACT_ATOMS: atom_id res chain seq x y z
N MET A 1 -11.25 -4.80 33.18
CA MET A 1 -10.39 -4.62 31.98
C MET A 1 -11.14 -3.76 30.98
N THR A 2 -10.97 -2.45 31.07
CA THR A 2 -11.61 -1.42 30.26
C THR A 2 -10.80 -1.18 28.98
N LEU A 3 -11.31 -1.69 27.85
CA LEU A 3 -10.77 -1.46 26.51
C LEU A 3 -11.78 -0.90 25.47
N PRO A 4 -12.78 -0.06 25.83
CA PRO A 4 -13.52 0.72 24.82
C PRO A 4 -13.00 2.17 24.66
N GLU A 5 -12.35 2.77 25.65
CA GLU A 5 -12.00 4.21 25.62
C GLU A 5 -10.91 4.56 24.62
N ARG A 6 -9.85 3.73 24.49
CA ARG A 6 -8.76 3.97 23.53
C ARG A 6 -9.27 4.05 22.09
N ASN A 7 -10.16 3.13 21.69
CA ASN A 7 -10.72 3.12 20.34
C ASN A 7 -11.56 4.38 20.06
N ARG A 8 -12.28 4.87 21.08
CA ARG A 8 -13.10 6.08 20.95
C ARG A 8 -12.25 7.34 20.82
N LEU A 9 -11.15 7.43 21.57
CA LEU A 9 -10.18 8.52 21.48
C LEU A 9 -9.44 8.49 20.13
N ASP A 10 -9.00 7.30 19.69
CA ASP A 10 -8.38 7.11 18.36
C ASP A 10 -9.31 7.59 17.23
N ASN A 11 -10.63 7.42 17.37
CA ASN A 11 -11.59 7.82 16.33
C ASN A 11 -11.86 9.33 16.24
N LEU A 12 -11.53 10.10 17.29
CA LEU A 12 -11.75 11.54 17.37
C LEU A 12 -10.45 12.35 17.17
N GLU A 13 -9.30 11.74 17.42
CA GLU A 13 -7.99 12.36 17.19
C GLU A 13 -7.75 12.64 15.70
N SER A 14 -7.06 13.75 15.40
CA SER A 14 -6.67 14.09 14.02
C SER A 14 -5.78 12.99 13.43
N ALA A 15 -5.93 12.72 12.13
CA ALA A 15 -5.17 11.66 11.49
C ALA A 15 -3.64 11.93 11.53
N SER A 16 -3.22 13.19 11.46
CA SER A 16 -1.81 13.56 11.56
C SER A 16 -1.23 13.37 12.95
N THR A 17 -1.98 13.73 14.00
CA THR A 17 -1.53 13.52 15.40
C THR A 17 -1.39 12.04 15.69
N TRP A 18 -2.44 11.26 15.40
CA TRP A 18 -2.42 9.81 15.59
C TRP A 18 -1.25 9.16 14.84
N PHE A 19 -1.03 9.57 13.57
CA PHE A 19 0.05 9.03 12.76
C PHE A 19 1.43 9.40 13.30
N GLY A 20 1.60 10.66 13.74
CA GLY A 20 2.82 11.15 14.37
C GLY A 20 3.20 10.34 15.60
N ASP A 21 2.25 10.11 16.49
CA ASP A 21 2.45 9.33 17.72
C ASP A 21 2.79 7.86 17.42
N ARG A 22 2.17 7.29 16.38
CA ARG A 22 2.37 5.88 16.01
C ARG A 22 3.69 5.62 15.30
N PHE A 23 4.16 6.55 14.48
CA PHE A 23 5.31 6.36 13.60
C PHE A 23 6.52 7.23 13.96
N GLY A 24 6.38 8.21 14.85
CA GLY A 24 7.43 9.16 15.22
C GLY A 24 7.81 10.14 14.11
N VAL A 25 6.98 10.22 13.05
CA VAL A 25 7.24 11.04 11.86
C VAL A 25 5.92 11.62 11.33
N ALA A 26 5.96 12.84 10.80
CA ALA A 26 4.79 13.49 10.23
C ALA A 26 4.38 12.85 8.88
N LEU A 27 3.07 12.84 8.57
CA LEU A 27 2.55 12.42 7.26
C LEU A 27 3.21 13.18 6.10
N PRO A 28 3.29 12.60 4.88
CA PRO A 28 3.83 13.29 3.71
C PRO A 28 3.15 14.64 3.46
N PRO A 29 3.88 15.71 3.06
CA PRO A 29 3.32 17.06 2.96
C PRO A 29 2.02 17.16 2.14
N GLY A 30 1.98 16.54 0.95
CA GLY A 30 0.80 16.58 0.09
C GLY A 30 -0.38 15.70 0.53
N LEU A 31 -0.26 14.99 1.65
CA LEU A 31 -1.35 14.25 2.31
C LEU A 31 -1.75 14.93 3.64
N ARG A 32 -0.83 15.69 4.24
CA ARG A 32 -0.99 16.30 5.56
C ARG A 32 -2.15 17.27 5.62
N GLU A 33 -2.28 18.17 4.63
CA GLU A 33 -3.39 19.14 4.58
C GLU A 33 -4.77 18.47 4.59
N GLN A 34 -4.93 17.37 3.86
CA GLN A 34 -6.17 16.60 3.84
C GLN A 34 -6.36 15.82 5.15
N ALA A 35 -5.27 15.25 5.68
CA ALA A 35 -5.28 14.44 6.89
C ALA A 35 -5.55 15.27 8.17
N ASP A 36 -5.07 16.52 8.24
CA ASP A 36 -5.29 17.43 9.36
C ASP A 36 -6.77 17.79 9.53
N ALA A 37 -7.51 17.84 8.41
CA ALA A 37 -8.94 18.14 8.39
C ALA A 37 -9.83 16.93 8.73
N MET A 38 -9.26 15.74 8.96
CA MET A 38 -10.02 14.52 9.25
C MET A 38 -9.57 13.84 10.53
N SER A 39 -10.52 13.19 11.20
CA SER A 39 -10.16 12.25 12.27
C SER A 39 -9.46 11.02 11.68
N TRP A 40 -8.72 10.28 12.49
CA TRP A 40 -8.09 9.04 12.07
C TRP A 40 -9.11 8.03 11.51
N ALA A 41 -10.31 7.94 12.10
CA ALA A 41 -11.38 7.10 11.56
C ALA A 41 -11.78 7.53 10.13
N GLY A 42 -11.93 8.84 9.90
CA GLY A 42 -12.20 9.40 8.58
C GLY A 42 -11.06 9.14 7.59
N PHE A 43 -9.81 9.19 8.06
CA PHE A 43 -8.63 8.85 7.27
C PHE A 43 -8.61 7.39 6.84
N VAL A 44 -8.90 6.47 7.76
CA VAL A 44 -8.99 5.04 7.45
C VAL A 44 -10.18 4.76 6.52
N ALA A 45 -11.31 5.45 6.68
CA ALA A 45 -12.44 5.32 5.77
C ALA A 45 -12.10 5.82 4.35
N THR A 46 -11.31 6.90 4.25
CA THR A 46 -10.96 7.54 2.97
C THR A 46 -9.84 6.79 2.23
N TYR A 47 -8.77 6.44 2.95
CA TYR A 47 -7.53 5.91 2.38
C TYR A 47 -7.26 4.45 2.76
N GLY A 48 -8.08 3.84 3.62
CA GLY A 48 -7.98 2.42 3.94
C GLY A 48 -8.46 1.54 2.78
N ARG A 49 -8.81 0.29 3.08
CA ARG A 49 -9.32 -0.63 2.05
C ARG A 49 -10.63 -0.11 1.47
N ASN A 50 -10.56 0.48 0.28
CA ASN A 50 -11.72 0.91 -0.48
C ASN A 50 -12.23 -0.25 -1.37
N PRO A 51 -13.54 -0.55 -1.40
CA PRO A 51 -14.14 -1.56 -2.26
C PRO A 51 -14.21 -1.14 -3.75
N GLY A 52 -13.19 -0.42 -4.24
CA GLY A 52 -13.08 -0.06 -5.65
C GLY A 52 -13.04 -1.29 -6.56
N PRO A 53 -13.27 -1.10 -7.87
CA PRO A 53 -13.36 -2.20 -8.83
C PRO A 53 -12.06 -3.01 -8.95
N LEU A 54 -10.92 -2.43 -8.56
CA LEU A 54 -9.63 -3.10 -8.48
C LEU A 54 -9.41 -3.67 -7.08
N ARG A 55 -9.39 -5.00 -6.96
CA ARG A 55 -9.07 -5.69 -5.71
C ARG A 55 -7.83 -6.55 -5.87
N LEU A 56 -6.91 -6.39 -4.92
CA LEU A 56 -5.72 -7.24 -4.80
C LEU A 56 -5.99 -8.33 -3.77
N GLY A 57 -6.04 -9.57 -4.23
CA GLY A 57 -6.17 -10.78 -3.42
C GLY A 57 -4.81 -11.29 -2.93
N HIS A 58 -4.62 -12.60 -2.99
CA HIS A 58 -3.37 -13.26 -2.58
C HIS A 58 -2.16 -12.64 -3.27
N TRP A 59 -1.08 -12.43 -2.53
CA TRP A 59 0.18 -11.88 -3.03
C TRP A 59 1.33 -12.72 -2.50
N GLN A 60 2.24 -13.12 -3.38
CA GLN A 60 3.44 -13.85 -3.03
C GLN A 60 4.63 -13.42 -3.88
N CYS A 61 5.81 -13.42 -3.28
CA CYS A 61 7.05 -13.57 -4.03
C CYS A 61 7.21 -15.08 -4.26
N ALA A 62 7.20 -15.52 -5.51
CA ALA A 62 7.33 -16.93 -5.87
C ALA A 62 8.81 -17.38 -5.94
N ASP A 63 9.73 -16.49 -5.59
CA ASP A 63 11.18 -16.65 -5.76
C ASP A 63 11.89 -17.27 -4.53
N ASP A 64 11.16 -18.01 -3.70
CA ASP A 64 11.65 -18.58 -2.43
C ASP A 64 12.77 -19.63 -2.60
N ALA A 65 13.06 -20.06 -3.84
CA ALA A 65 13.98 -21.17 -4.16
C ALA A 65 15.32 -20.76 -4.80
N ARG A 66 15.58 -19.47 -5.06
CA ARG A 66 16.84 -19.07 -5.71
C ARG A 66 17.99 -19.01 -4.69
N GLY A 67 18.92 -19.96 -4.81
CA GLY A 67 20.18 -19.98 -4.06
C GLY A 67 21.06 -18.77 -4.38
N ALA A 68 21.89 -18.38 -3.40
CA ALA A 68 22.72 -17.17 -3.35
C ALA A 68 23.85 -17.08 -4.41
N ALA A 69 23.73 -17.77 -5.55
CA ALA A 69 24.79 -17.99 -6.52
C ALA A 69 25.03 -16.84 -7.51
N ARG A 70 24.27 -15.73 -7.46
CA ARG A 70 24.43 -14.61 -8.40
C ARG A 70 24.59 -13.28 -7.67
N LEU A 71 25.72 -12.62 -7.88
CA LEU A 71 26.01 -11.27 -7.38
C LEU A 71 25.23 -10.22 -8.18
N GLY A 72 24.30 -9.51 -7.54
CA GLY A 72 23.64 -8.31 -8.08
C GLY A 72 22.12 -8.25 -7.86
N PRO A 73 21.47 -7.07 -8.01
CA PRO A 73 20.02 -6.94 -7.93
C PRO A 73 19.32 -7.75 -9.04
N GLN A 74 18.67 -8.85 -8.68
CA GLN A 74 17.94 -9.70 -9.63
C GLN A 74 16.43 -9.43 -9.60
N PRO A 75 15.75 -9.43 -10.76
CA PRO A 75 14.29 -9.46 -10.80
C PRO A 75 13.77 -10.71 -10.08
N ARG A 76 12.88 -10.51 -9.12
CA ARG A 76 12.18 -11.58 -8.41
C ARG A 76 10.84 -11.85 -9.07
N ASP A 77 10.43 -13.11 -9.06
CA ASP A 77 9.12 -13.50 -9.56
C ASP A 77 8.05 -13.20 -8.49
N PHE A 78 7.07 -12.38 -8.85
CA PHE A 78 5.93 -12.08 -8.01
C PHE A 78 4.67 -12.66 -8.65
N ARG A 79 3.72 -13.07 -7.80
CA ARG A 79 2.40 -13.52 -8.21
C ARG A 79 1.33 -12.86 -7.35
N ALA A 80 0.26 -12.44 -8.00
CA ALA A 80 -0.91 -11.89 -7.34
C ALA A 80 -2.20 -12.48 -7.90
N VAL A 81 -3.28 -12.41 -7.13
CA VAL A 81 -4.65 -12.51 -7.64
C VAL A 81 -5.19 -11.10 -7.76
N ILE A 82 -5.59 -10.70 -8.97
CA ILE A 82 -6.15 -9.36 -9.24
C ILE A 82 -7.57 -9.55 -9.75
N ALA A 83 -8.51 -8.84 -9.11
CA ALA A 83 -9.87 -8.70 -9.60
C ALA A 83 -10.08 -7.28 -10.15
N VAL A 84 -10.65 -7.17 -11.34
CA VAL A 84 -11.07 -5.92 -11.97
C VAL A 84 -12.54 -6.06 -12.37
N GLY A 85 -13.44 -5.42 -11.63
CA GLY A 85 -14.87 -5.72 -11.72
C GLY A 85 -15.11 -7.21 -11.44
N ASP A 86 -15.76 -7.90 -12.38
CA ASP A 86 -16.08 -9.33 -12.26
C ASP A 86 -14.94 -10.25 -12.74
N ARG A 87 -13.87 -9.70 -13.33
CA ARG A 87 -12.75 -10.49 -13.86
C ARG A 87 -11.72 -10.74 -12.78
N ILE A 88 -11.65 -11.96 -12.27
CA ILE A 88 -10.65 -12.40 -11.27
C ILE A 88 -9.66 -13.33 -11.95
N SER A 89 -8.36 -13.10 -11.75
CA SER A 89 -7.34 -14.05 -12.25
C SER A 89 -5.99 -13.84 -11.59
N SER A 90 -5.16 -14.88 -11.65
CA SER A 90 -3.77 -14.80 -11.20
C SER A 90 -2.89 -14.17 -12.28
N VAL A 91 -1.97 -13.30 -11.86
CA VAL A 91 -0.99 -12.62 -12.71
C VAL A 91 0.38 -12.78 -12.07
N SER A 92 1.41 -12.96 -12.90
CA SER A 92 2.80 -13.02 -12.44
C SER A 92 3.66 -12.03 -13.21
N ALA A 93 4.66 -11.46 -12.54
CA ALA A 93 5.63 -10.55 -13.15
C ALA A 93 6.99 -10.69 -12.46
N ALA A 94 8.05 -10.73 -13.27
CA ALA A 94 9.42 -10.60 -12.79
C ALA A 94 9.75 -9.11 -12.63
N ALA A 95 10.16 -8.68 -11.44
CA ALA A 95 10.51 -7.29 -11.20
C ALA A 95 11.53 -7.11 -10.08
N SER A 96 12.19 -5.97 -10.03
CA SER A 96 13.17 -5.62 -8.97
C SER A 96 12.53 -5.45 -7.59
N GLY A 97 11.19 -5.36 -7.50
CA GLY A 97 10.50 -5.30 -6.23
C GLY A 97 8.97 -5.31 -6.36
N PRO A 98 8.24 -5.35 -5.23
CA PRO A 98 6.79 -5.54 -5.22
C PRO A 98 5.98 -4.47 -5.95
N ILE A 99 6.42 -3.21 -5.90
CA ILE A 99 5.72 -2.10 -6.57
C ILE A 99 5.88 -2.20 -8.09
N ALA A 100 7.10 -2.41 -8.57
CA ALA A 100 7.37 -2.61 -9.99
C ALA A 100 6.61 -3.84 -10.53
N ALA A 101 6.56 -4.93 -9.76
CA ALA A 101 5.76 -6.10 -10.09
C ALA A 101 4.27 -5.77 -10.18
N LEU A 102 3.71 -5.08 -9.19
CA LEU A 102 2.29 -4.72 -9.20
C LEU A 102 1.94 -3.83 -10.40
N THR A 103 2.75 -2.81 -10.69
CA THR A 103 2.53 -1.93 -11.86
C THR A 103 2.61 -2.72 -13.17
N ALA A 104 3.58 -3.64 -13.31
CA ALA A 104 3.67 -4.50 -14.48
C ALA A 104 2.44 -5.42 -14.63
N MET A 105 1.96 -6.02 -13.53
CA MET A 105 0.76 -6.87 -13.54
C MET A 105 -0.51 -6.08 -13.90
N LEU A 106 -0.63 -4.82 -13.45
CA LEU A 106 -1.76 -3.96 -13.80
C LEU A 106 -1.69 -3.53 -15.28
N HIS A 107 -0.49 -3.20 -15.76
CA HIS A 107 -0.27 -2.86 -17.16
C HIS A 107 -0.65 -4.02 -18.10
N GLN A 108 -0.31 -5.26 -17.75
CA GLN A 108 -0.75 -6.47 -18.47
C GLN A 108 -2.29 -6.61 -18.56
N ARG A 109 -3.04 -5.91 -17.70
CA ARG A 109 -4.51 -5.85 -17.69
C ARG A 109 -5.07 -4.60 -18.35
N GLY A 110 -4.24 -3.82 -19.05
CA GLY A 110 -4.64 -2.55 -19.65
C GLY A 110 -4.88 -1.43 -18.63
N ILE A 111 -4.41 -1.60 -17.39
CA ILE A 111 -4.50 -0.58 -16.34
C ILE A 111 -3.11 0.03 -16.17
N THR A 112 -2.90 1.17 -16.81
CA THR A 112 -1.66 1.93 -16.65
C THR A 112 -1.74 2.76 -15.38
N VAL A 113 -0.82 2.48 -14.45
CA VAL A 113 -0.67 3.23 -13.21
C VAL A 113 0.68 3.94 -13.25
N GLU A 114 0.63 5.28 -13.19
CA GLU A 114 1.82 6.10 -12.99
C GLU A 114 1.95 6.42 -11.50
N ILE A 115 3.14 6.21 -10.92
CA ILE A 115 3.40 6.55 -9.52
C ILE A 115 4.04 7.93 -9.48
N LEU A 116 3.27 8.92 -9.03
CA LEU A 116 3.71 10.31 -8.93
C LEU A 116 4.52 10.57 -7.66
N LYS A 117 4.14 9.95 -6.54
CA LYS A 117 4.85 10.09 -5.26
C LYS A 117 4.83 8.78 -4.48
N PHE A 118 5.97 8.44 -3.90
CA PHE A 118 6.13 7.27 -3.04
C PHE A 118 6.79 7.71 -1.72
N HIS A 119 6.13 7.41 -0.60
CA HIS A 119 6.68 7.63 0.73
C HIS A 119 6.54 6.36 1.56
N GLN A 120 7.66 5.86 2.08
CA GLN A 120 7.66 4.75 3.02
C GLN A 120 8.25 5.21 4.35
N MET A 121 7.52 4.92 5.43
CA MET A 121 7.95 5.21 6.80
C MET A 121 8.02 3.91 7.58
N ARG A 122 8.97 3.84 8.51
CA ARG A 122 9.20 2.67 9.35
C ARG A 122 9.19 3.10 10.80
N SER A 123 8.51 2.34 11.63
CA SER A 123 8.57 2.46 13.08
C SER A 123 8.58 1.06 13.71
N ALA A 124 8.74 0.99 15.03
CA ALA A 124 8.58 -0.26 15.78
C ALA A 124 7.20 -0.91 15.55
N ALA A 125 6.18 -0.11 15.22
CA ALA A 125 4.84 -0.58 14.93
C ALA A 125 4.68 -1.24 13.54
N GLY A 126 5.63 -1.07 12.63
CA GLY A 126 5.60 -1.61 11.27
C GLY A 126 6.03 -0.59 10.21
N SER A 127 5.66 -0.85 8.95
CA SER A 127 5.87 0.10 7.86
C SER A 127 4.55 0.66 7.33
N ALA A 128 4.51 1.97 7.13
CA ALA A 128 3.46 2.64 6.37
C ALA A 128 3.98 2.95 4.97
N THR A 129 3.15 2.78 3.95
CA THR A 129 3.52 3.09 2.56
C THR A 129 2.38 3.87 1.92
N PHE A 130 2.72 5.07 1.45
CA PHE A 130 1.82 5.98 0.77
C PHE A 130 2.24 6.10 -0.68
N ILE A 131 1.27 5.86 -1.57
CA ILE A 131 1.48 5.94 -3.01
C ILE A 131 0.44 6.92 -3.55
N ARG A 132 0.91 7.99 -4.19
CA ARG A 132 0.08 8.82 -5.06
C ARG A 132 0.27 8.30 -6.47
N GLY A 133 -0.80 7.77 -7.03
CA GLY A 133 -0.83 7.35 -8.42
C GLY A 133 -1.70 8.26 -9.26
N ASP A 134 -1.46 8.24 -10.56
CA ASP A 134 -2.45 8.58 -11.57
C ASP A 134 -2.78 7.32 -12.40
N ALA A 135 -4.01 7.22 -12.87
CA ALA A 135 -4.47 6.11 -13.69
C ALA A 135 -5.11 6.65 -14.95
N ALA A 136 -4.55 6.30 -16.11
CA ALA A 136 -5.01 6.85 -17.39
C ALA A 136 -6.46 6.47 -17.76
N SER A 137 -7.10 5.53 -17.06
CA SER A 137 -8.46 5.04 -17.35
C SER A 137 -9.53 5.37 -16.30
N ALA A 138 -9.25 6.22 -15.29
CA ALA A 138 -10.26 6.69 -14.34
C ALA A 138 -10.10 8.19 -14.03
N PRO A 139 -11.19 8.96 -13.85
CA PRO A 139 -11.08 10.39 -13.58
C PRO A 139 -10.50 10.67 -12.18
N SER A 140 -9.37 11.38 -12.20
CA SER A 140 -8.67 12.11 -11.13
C SER A 140 -7.84 11.32 -10.09
N GLY A 141 -6.55 11.70 -10.05
CA GLY A 141 -5.52 11.21 -9.13
C GLY A 141 -5.92 11.29 -7.66
N ARG A 142 -6.06 10.11 -7.06
CA ARG A 142 -6.32 9.91 -5.63
C ARG A 142 -5.10 9.28 -4.96
N TRP A 143 -4.82 9.70 -3.73
CA TRP A 143 -3.91 8.98 -2.86
C TRP A 143 -4.50 7.60 -2.53
N ALA A 144 -3.70 6.54 -2.68
CA ALA A 144 -4.01 5.23 -2.15
C ALA A 144 -3.15 4.99 -0.90
N GLY A 145 -3.78 4.96 0.27
CA GLY A 145 -3.13 4.54 1.50
C GLY A 145 -3.13 3.01 1.58
N ARG A 146 -1.99 2.39 1.86
CA ARG A 146 -2.00 1.01 2.36
C ARG A 146 -1.17 0.94 3.62
N THR A 147 -1.85 0.85 4.76
CA THR A 147 -1.22 0.39 6.00
C THR A 147 -0.98 -1.11 5.87
N ILE A 148 0.20 -1.50 5.40
CA ILE A 148 0.62 -2.90 5.40
C ILE A 148 0.97 -3.27 6.84
N ARG A 149 0.05 -3.93 7.55
CA ARG A 149 0.44 -4.72 8.73
C ARG A 149 1.24 -5.93 8.26
N ARG A 150 2.49 -6.00 8.73
CA ARG A 150 3.49 -7.08 8.56
C ARG A 150 3.34 -7.84 7.22
N SER A 151 3.93 -7.30 6.14
CA SER A 151 4.41 -8.24 5.13
C SER A 151 5.55 -9.02 5.79
N ARG A 152 5.48 -10.35 5.75
CA ARG A 152 6.70 -11.15 5.86
C ARG A 152 7.57 -10.63 4.74
N ARG A 153 8.62 -9.90 5.11
CA ARG A 153 9.65 -9.46 4.18
C ARG A 153 10.12 -10.74 3.47
N CYS A 154 10.19 -10.73 2.16
CA CYS A 154 11.15 -11.61 1.50
C CYS A 154 12.50 -11.13 2.03
N ALA A 155 13.16 -11.97 2.82
CA ALA A 155 14.49 -11.68 3.29
C ALA A 155 15.43 -11.46 2.08
N PRO A 156 16.48 -10.63 2.22
CA PRO A 156 17.61 -10.70 1.32
C PRO A 156 18.22 -12.10 1.33
#